data_AF-A0A3C0Y5W0-F1
#
_entry.id   AF-A0A3C0Y5W0-F1
#
_cell.length_a   1.000
_cell.length_b   1.000
_cell.length_c   1.000
_cell.angle_alpha   90.00
_cell.angle_beta   90.00
_cell.angle_gamma   90.00
#
_symmetry.space_group_name_H-M   'P 1'
#
loop_
_entity.id
_entity.type
_entity.pdbx_description
1 polymer ?
#
loop_
_entity_poly.entity_id
_entity_poly.type
_entity_poly.pdbx_seq_one_letter_code
_entity_poly.pdbx_strand_id
1 'polypeptide(L)'
;MSLALLFPGQGIQHPAMLPWIDGGSQAGNPLSLLERELGSDWRARLDDPAWATQNTVAQYLLTGLCLAAWQQLASRLPVPVAIAGYSVGELAAFCAAG
;
A
#
# COMPACT_ATOMS: atom_id res chain seq x y z
N MET A 1 -7.93 24.28 4.37
CA MET A 1 -7.29 23.55 3.24
C MET A 1 -8.00 22.22 3.12
N SER A 2 -8.33 21.78 1.91
CA SER A 2 -8.99 20.47 1.66
C SER A 2 -7.96 19.42 1.27
N LEU A 3 -8.20 18.15 1.63
CA LEU A 3 -7.37 17.00 1.27
C LEU A 3 -8.13 16.07 0.34
N ALA A 4 -7.49 15.61 -0.73
CA ALA A 4 -7.97 14.50 -1.54
C ALA A 4 -6.92 13.37 -1.55
N LEU A 5 -7.35 12.12 -1.56
CA LEU A 5 -6.47 10.95 -1.64
C LEU A 5 -6.59 10.28 -3.01
N LEU A 6 -5.43 9.95 -3.59
CA LEU A 6 -5.32 9.18 -4.82
C LEU A 6 -4.46 7.93 -4.57
N PHE A 7 -5.02 6.77 -4.86
CA PHE A 7 -4.36 5.48 -4.72
C PHE A 7 -3.96 4.92 -6.09
N PRO A 8 -2.65 4.70 -6.36
CA PRO A 8 -2.18 4.25 -7.66
C PRO A 8 -2.53 2.78 -7.91
N GLY A 9 -2.65 2.42 -9.20
CA GLY A 9 -2.70 1.03 -9.63
C GLY A 9 -1.32 0.42 -9.85
N GLN A 10 -1.29 -0.76 -10.45
CA GLN A 10 -0.07 -1.49 -10.81
C GLN A 10 0.77 -0.78 -11.87
N GLY A 11 2.09 -0.90 -11.76
CA GLY A 11 3.05 -0.49 -12.80
C GLY A 11 4.21 0.36 -12.30
N ILE A 12 4.15 0.84 -11.06
CA ILE A 12 5.20 1.70 -10.48
C ILE A 12 5.96 1.05 -9.32
N GLN A 13 5.63 -0.18 -8.92
CA GLN A 13 6.24 -0.84 -7.77
C GLN A 13 7.76 -0.97 -7.89
N HIS A 14 8.49 -0.53 -6.86
CA HIS A 14 9.95 -0.56 -6.81
C HIS A 14 10.46 -0.68 -5.35
N PRO A 15 11.69 -1.17 -5.11
CA PRO A 15 12.21 -1.44 -3.76
C PRO A 15 12.20 -0.23 -2.81
N ALA A 16 12.49 0.96 -3.34
CA ALA A 16 12.58 2.19 -2.56
C ALA A 16 11.21 2.81 -2.17
N MET A 17 10.09 2.13 -2.44
CA MET A 17 8.78 2.67 -2.08
C MET A 17 8.58 2.76 -0.57
N LEU A 18 8.10 3.92 -0.12
CA LEU A 18 7.58 4.12 1.23
C LEU A 18 8.55 3.60 2.33
N PRO A 19 9.84 4.00 2.34
CA PRO A 19 10.84 3.44 3.26
C PRO A 19 10.54 3.74 4.74
N TRP A 20 9.60 4.65 4.99
CA TRP A 20 9.19 5.11 6.31
C TRP A 20 8.05 4.28 6.93
N ILE A 21 7.39 3.40 6.18
CA ILE A 21 6.30 2.59 6.76
C ILE A 21 6.91 1.53 7.67
N ASP A 22 6.57 1.59 8.95
CA ASP A 22 6.83 0.50 9.90
C ASP A 22 5.68 -0.52 9.98
N GLY A 23 6.01 -1.75 10.37
CA GLY A 23 5.05 -2.84 10.55
C GLY A 23 4.40 -2.85 11.94
N GLY A 24 4.76 -1.92 12.82
CA GLY A 24 4.34 -1.87 14.22
C GLY A 24 4.31 -3.26 14.90
N SER A 25 3.58 -3.35 16.01
CA SER A 25 3.21 -4.64 16.62
C SER A 25 1.69 -4.84 16.65
N GLN A 26 0.94 -4.02 15.91
CA GLN A 26 -0.51 -4.06 15.92
C GLN A 26 -1.01 -5.29 15.16
N ALA A 27 -1.86 -6.09 15.82
CA ALA A 27 -2.55 -7.19 15.18
C ALA A 27 -3.36 -6.67 13.98
N GLY A 28 -3.15 -7.28 12.80
CA GLY A 28 -3.80 -6.85 11.56
C GLY A 28 -3.09 -5.73 10.81
N ASN A 29 -1.84 -5.37 11.16
CA ASN A 29 -1.05 -4.45 10.35
C ASN A 29 -0.93 -4.97 8.89
N PRO A 30 -1.34 -4.18 7.88
CA PRO A 30 -1.26 -4.57 6.48
C PRO A 30 0.16 -4.97 6.03
N LEU A 31 1.20 -4.35 6.58
CA LEU A 31 2.59 -4.69 6.29
C LEU A 31 2.96 -6.09 6.79
N SER A 32 2.50 -6.49 7.99
CA SER A 32 2.74 -7.85 8.50
C SER A 32 2.01 -8.90 7.65
N LEU A 33 0.82 -8.57 7.14
CA LEU A 33 0.10 -9.43 6.20
C LEU A 33 0.86 -9.55 4.88
N LEU A 34 1.40 -8.44 4.35
CA LEU A 34 2.25 -8.46 3.16
C LEU A 34 3.48 -9.35 3.33
N GLU A 35 4.19 -9.22 4.45
CA GLU A 35 5.38 -10.03 4.73
C GLU A 35 5.04 -11.52 4.84
N ARG A 36 3.86 -11.87 5.37
CA ARG A 36 3.38 -13.25 5.41
C ARG A 36 3.09 -13.82 4.02
N GLU A 37 2.44 -13.05 3.14
CA GLU A 37 2.02 -13.52 1.82
C GLU A 37 3.15 -13.47 0.77
N LEU A 38 4.03 -12.46 0.82
CA LEU A 38 5.06 -12.21 -0.19
C LEU A 38 6.48 -12.60 0.27
N GLY A 39 6.66 -12.88 1.56
CA GLY A 39 7.97 -13.09 2.20
C GLY A 39 8.52 -11.81 2.82
N SER A 40 9.27 -11.91 3.92
CA SER A 40 9.88 -10.76 4.61
C SER A 40 10.92 -10.01 3.78
N ASP A 41 11.45 -10.65 2.73
CA ASP A 41 12.41 -10.10 1.78
C ASP A 41 11.74 -9.44 0.56
N TRP A 42 10.41 -9.28 0.55
CA TRP A 42 9.65 -8.76 -0.59
C TRP A 42 10.23 -7.46 -1.18
N ARG A 43 10.76 -6.56 -0.33
CA ARG A 43 11.38 -5.29 -0.78
C ARG A 43 12.55 -5.52 -1.72
N ALA A 44 13.47 -6.42 -1.35
CA ALA A 44 14.62 -6.77 -2.16
C ALA A 44 14.18 -7.50 -3.44
N ARG A 45 13.15 -8.34 -3.34
CA ARG A 45 12.62 -9.06 -4.50
C ARG A 45 11.98 -8.16 -5.55
N LEU A 46 11.60 -6.93 -5.22
CA LEU A 46 11.11 -5.96 -6.21
C LEU A 46 12.15 -5.56 -7.25
N ASP A 47 13.43 -5.85 -7.04
CA ASP A 47 14.48 -5.69 -8.07
C ASP A 47 14.36 -6.71 -9.21
N ASP A 48 13.59 -7.78 -9.05
CA ASP A 48 13.24 -8.72 -10.12
C ASP A 48 11.92 -8.28 -10.80
N PRO A 49 11.96 -7.71 -12.01
CA PRO A 49 10.76 -7.24 -12.69
C PRO A 49 9.80 -8.37 -13.05
N ALA A 50 10.30 -9.58 -13.31
CA ALA A 50 9.47 -10.72 -13.67
C ALA A 50 8.60 -11.16 -12.49
N TRP A 51 9.13 -11.06 -11.27
CA TRP A 51 8.37 -11.27 -10.04
C TRP A 51 7.49 -10.06 -9.69
N ALA A 52 8.07 -8.85 -9.71
CA ALA A 52 7.41 -7.62 -9.27
C ALA A 52 6.17 -7.26 -10.10
N THR A 53 6.10 -7.70 -11.37
CA THR A 53 4.98 -7.41 -12.28
C THR A 53 3.90 -8.49 -12.30
N GLN A 54 4.08 -9.61 -11.58
CA GLN A 54 3.03 -10.61 -11.46
C GLN A 54 1.82 -10.00 -10.75
N ASN A 55 0.62 -10.16 -11.30
CA ASN A 55 -0.59 -9.58 -10.72
C ASN A 55 -0.78 -10.01 -9.25
N THR A 56 -0.50 -11.28 -8.94
CA THR A 56 -0.58 -11.81 -7.57
C THR A 56 0.38 -11.12 -6.60
N VAL A 57 1.51 -10.61 -7.08
CA VAL A 57 2.49 -9.87 -6.29
C VAL A 57 2.11 -8.39 -6.24
N ALA A 58 2.04 -7.74 -7.39
CA ALA A 58 1.84 -6.29 -7.50
C ALA A 58 0.52 -5.83 -6.87
N GLN A 59 -0.57 -6.57 -7.07
CA GLN A 59 -1.88 -6.18 -6.55
C GLN A 59 -1.98 -6.31 -5.03
N TYR A 60 -1.44 -7.40 -4.47
CA TYR A 60 -1.34 -7.57 -3.02
C TYR A 60 -0.45 -6.49 -2.42
N LEU A 61 0.76 -6.33 -2.97
CA LEU A 61 1.74 -5.35 -2.55
C LEU A 61 1.15 -3.94 -2.49
N LEU A 62 0.60 -3.45 -3.60
CA LEU A 62 0.11 -2.08 -3.68
C LEU A 62 -1.06 -1.83 -2.73
N THR A 63 -1.98 -2.79 -2.62
CA THR A 63 -3.10 -2.71 -1.67
C THR A 63 -2.57 -2.62 -0.24
N GLY A 64 -1.71 -3.56 0.17
CA GLY A 64 -1.19 -3.60 1.53
C GLY A 64 -0.34 -2.38 1.89
N LEU A 65 0.52 -1.91 0.97
CA LEU A 65 1.37 -0.74 1.20
C LEU A 65 0.54 0.54 1.34
N CYS A 66 -0.48 0.71 0.49
CA CYS A 66 -1.37 1.85 0.56
C CYS A 66 -2.16 1.87 1.88
N LEU A 67 -2.66 0.71 2.32
CA LEU A 67 -3.35 0.59 3.61
C LEU A 67 -2.42 0.87 4.79
N ALA A 68 -1.20 0.31 4.78
CA ALA A 68 -0.19 0.57 5.82
C ALA A 68 0.17 2.07 5.89
N ALA A 69 0.38 2.70 4.74
CA ALA A 69 0.64 4.14 4.66
C ALA A 69 -0.53 4.96 5.19
N TRP A 70 -1.77 4.64 4.78
CA TRP A 70 -2.95 5.36 5.25
C TRP A 70 -3.15 5.21 6.75
N GLN A 71 -2.97 4.02 7.31
CA GLN A 71 -3.09 3.76 8.74
C GLN A 71 -2.15 4.63 9.59
N GLN A 72 -0.93 4.90 9.10
CA GLN A 72 0.03 5.77 9.80
C GLN A 72 -0.24 7.26 9.61
N LEU A 73 -0.84 7.64 8.48
CA LEU A 73 -1.07 9.04 8.12
C LEU A 73 -2.44 9.57 8.60
N ALA A 74 -3.46 8.73 8.70
CA ALA A 74 -4.84 9.13 8.90
C ALA A 74 -5.04 10.02 10.14
N SER A 75 -4.39 9.69 11.25
CA SER A 75 -4.50 10.46 12.51
C SER A 75 -3.79 11.82 12.48
N ARG A 76 -2.95 12.07 11.46
CA ARG A 76 -2.13 13.28 11.31
C ARG A 76 -2.62 14.21 10.21
N LEU A 77 -3.65 13.79 9.46
CA LEU A 77 -4.16 14.51 8.30
C LEU A 77 -5.62 14.92 8.50
N PRO A 78 -6.09 15.98 7.82
CA PRO A 78 -7.52 16.30 7.77
C PRO A 78 -8.33 15.16 7.15
N VAL A 79 -9.64 15.12 7.44
CA VAL A 79 -10.56 14.21 6.76
C VAL A 79 -10.55 14.49 5.24
N PRO A 80 -10.29 13.49 4.39
CA PRO A 80 -10.34 13.66 2.94
C PRO A 80 -11.75 14.06 2.48
N VAL A 81 -11.83 15.02 1.56
CA VAL A 81 -13.10 15.42 0.92
C VAL A 81 -13.39 14.61 -0.36
N ALA A 82 -12.38 13.90 -0.87
CA ALA A 82 -12.48 13.02 -2.02
C ALA A 82 -11.42 11.92 -1.92
N ILE A 83 -11.79 10.71 -2.32
CA ILE A 83 -10.91 9.54 -2.31
C ILE A 83 -11.15 8.79 -3.63
N ALA A 84 -10.08 8.48 -4.35
CA ALA A 84 -10.17 7.70 -5.58
C ALA A 84 -8.98 6.75 -5.71
N GLY A 85 -9.19 5.64 -6.40
CA GLY A 85 -8.14 4.69 -6.73
C GLY A 85 -8.21 4.28 -8.20
N TYR A 86 -7.06 3.96 -8.79
CA TYR A 86 -6.98 3.43 -10.14
C TYR A 86 -6.78 1.92 -10.12
N SER A 87 -7.68 1.16 -10.76
CA SER A 87 -7.60 -0.30 -10.83
C SER A 87 -7.47 -0.92 -9.42
N VAL A 88 -6.43 -1.72 -9.14
CA VAL A 88 -6.23 -2.29 -7.79
C VAL A 88 -6.13 -1.23 -6.68
N GLY A 89 -5.71 0.00 -7.01
CA GLY A 89 -5.71 1.12 -6.05
C GLY A 89 -7.11 1.46 -5.52
N GLU A 90 -8.18 1.10 -6.26
CA GLU A 90 -9.58 1.27 -5.82
C GLU A 90 -9.88 0.48 -4.54
N LEU A 91 -9.22 -0.67 -4.31
CA LEU A 91 -9.40 -1.45 -3.08
C LEU A 91 -8.91 -0.65 -1.86
N ALA A 92 -7.73 -0.06 -1.95
CA ALA A 92 -7.20 0.77 -0.87
C ALA A 92 -8.01 2.06 -0.70
N ALA A 93 -8.47 2.66 -1.80
CA ALA A 93 -9.34 3.84 -1.79
C ALA A 93 -10.67 3.56 -1.07
N PHE A 94 -11.31 2.43 -1.38
CA PHE A 94 -12.56 2.01 -0.73
C PHE A 94 -12.36 1.82 0.78
N CYS A 95 -11.31 1.12 1.20
CA CYS A 95 -10.99 0.96 2.62
C CYS A 95 -10.67 2.29 3.32
N ALA A 96 -9.99 3.22 2.64
CA ALA A 96 -9.65 4.51 3.21
C ALA A 96 -10.87 5.43 3.41
N ALA A 97 -11.97 5.17 2.69
CA ALA A 97 -13.20 5.94 2.77
C ALA A 97 -14.08 5.62 4.00
N GLY A 98 -13.83 4.48 4.69
CA GLY A 98 -14.56 4.06 5.88
C GLY A 98 -15.60 2.99 5.60
#